data_AF-A0A661CLT3-F1
#
_entry.id   AF-A0A661CLT3-F1
#
_cell.length_a   1.000
_cell.length_b   1.000
_cell.length_c   1.000
_cell.angle_alpha   90.00
_cell.angle_beta   90.00
_cell.angle_gamma   90.00
#
_symmetry.space_group_name_H-M   'P 1'
#
loop_
_entity.id
_entity.type
_entity.pdbx_description
1 polymer ?
#
loop_
_entity_poly.entity_id
_entity_poly.type
_entity_poly.pdbx_seq_one_letter_code
_entity_poly.pdbx_strand_id
1 'polypeptide(L)'
;MLKITTPPNLDSARQYILNVLLKEFLGISFSTEIKNIETIQISDEKTTLTISDVFFQQAATHWLQPESLPPLPLTHWNVSEDIAAVNLVSSSVPVIFDDDIYLISHDNGLHLGLDIFGSAFFMLTRYKRQSNLNVMHTTVFLPPLL
;
A
#
# COMPACT_ATOMS: atom_id res chain seq x y z
N MET A 1 13.53 -15.53 -6.24
CA MET A 1 12.80 -14.37 -6.83
C MET A 1 11.44 -14.35 -6.18
N LEU A 2 11.02 -13.24 -5.59
CA LEU A 2 9.72 -13.19 -4.92
C LEU A 2 8.59 -13.19 -5.96
N LYS A 3 7.49 -13.88 -5.65
CA LYS A 3 6.27 -13.86 -6.45
C LYS A 3 5.25 -12.96 -5.77
N ILE A 4 4.73 -12.00 -6.51
CA ILE A 4 3.74 -11.06 -6.00
C ILE A 4 2.43 -11.28 -6.75
N THR A 5 1.38 -11.59 -6.02
CA THR A 5 0.02 -11.64 -6.57
C THR A 5 -0.69 -10.36 -6.18
N THR A 6 -1.29 -9.67 -7.14
CA THR A 6 -2.10 -8.48 -6.88
C THR A 6 -3.56 -8.69 -7.30
N PRO A 7 -4.50 -7.99 -6.63
CA PRO A 7 -5.85 -7.82 -7.14
C PRO A 7 -5.86 -7.10 -8.50
N PRO A 8 -6.95 -7.19 -9.28
CA PRO A 8 -7.08 -6.45 -10.54
C PRO A 8 -7.27 -4.94 -10.30
N ASN A 9 -7.20 -4.19 -11.41
CA ASN A 9 -7.41 -2.74 -11.53
C ASN A 9 -6.20 -1.90 -11.10
N LEU A 10 -6.00 -0.77 -11.79
CA LEU A 10 -4.90 0.17 -11.53
C LEU A 10 -3.52 -0.47 -11.66
N ASP A 11 -3.38 -1.45 -12.56
CA ASP A 11 -2.19 -2.30 -12.71
C ASP A 11 -0.90 -1.51 -12.89
N SER A 12 -0.92 -0.43 -13.69
CA SER A 12 0.26 0.41 -13.88
C SER A 12 0.66 1.16 -12.60
N ALA A 13 -0.30 1.61 -11.80
CA ALA A 13 -0.05 2.30 -10.53
C ALA A 13 0.48 1.32 -9.47
N ARG A 14 -0.08 0.11 -9.42
CA ARG A 14 0.41 -1.00 -8.59
C ARG A 14 1.84 -1.40 -8.97
N GLN A 15 2.09 -1.61 -10.26
CA GLN A 15 3.41 -1.98 -10.76
C GLN A 15 4.44 -0.88 -10.47
N TYR A 16 4.05 0.40 -10.60
CA TYR A 16 4.88 1.53 -10.23
C TYR A 16 5.30 1.45 -8.76
N ILE A 17 4.36 1.33 -7.82
CA ILE A 17 4.71 1.36 -6.40
C ILE A 17 5.49 0.11 -5.95
N LEU A 18 5.17 -1.06 -6.52
CA LEU A 18 5.95 -2.28 -6.30
C LEU A 18 7.39 -2.10 -6.77
N ASN A 19 7.61 -1.50 -7.95
CA ASN A 19 8.96 -1.21 -8.46
C ASN A 19 9.70 -0.24 -7.54
N VAL A 20 9.09 0.88 -7.15
CA VAL A 20 9.73 1.88 -6.29
C VAL A 20 10.13 1.27 -4.94
N LEU A 21 9.21 0.60 -4.25
CA LEU A 21 9.50 0.09 -2.91
C LEU A 21 10.40 -1.14 -2.94
N LEU A 22 10.09 -2.13 -3.77
CA LEU A 22 10.79 -3.41 -3.72
C LEU A 22 12.07 -3.41 -4.55
N LYS A 23 12.04 -2.84 -5.76
CA LYS A 23 13.20 -2.86 -6.66
C LYS A 23 14.14 -1.68 -6.41
N GLU A 24 13.63 -0.45 -6.32
CA GLU A 24 14.49 0.74 -6.19
C GLU A 24 14.99 0.93 -4.76
N PHE A 25 14.11 0.86 -3.76
CA PHE A 25 14.50 1.09 -2.37
C PHE A 25 15.15 -0.14 -1.71
N LEU A 26 14.58 -1.34 -1.93
CA LEU A 26 15.08 -2.57 -1.29
C LEU A 26 16.04 -3.39 -2.17
N GLY A 27 16.12 -3.13 -3.48
CA GLY A 27 16.98 -3.89 -4.39
C GLY A 27 16.52 -5.34 -4.64
N ILE A 28 15.24 -5.66 -4.41
CA ILE A 28 14.68 -7.00 -4.50
C ILE A 28 14.07 -7.25 -5.88
N SER A 29 14.47 -8.35 -6.51
CA SER A 29 13.86 -8.84 -7.75
C SER A 29 12.59 -9.64 -7.50
N PHE A 30 11.52 -9.30 -8.22
CA PHE A 30 10.22 -9.96 -8.12
C PHE A 30 9.54 -10.12 -9.48
N SER A 31 8.53 -10.97 -9.53
CA SER A 31 7.58 -11.11 -10.65
C SER A 31 6.15 -10.92 -10.15
N THR A 32 5.29 -10.31 -10.96
CA THR A 32 3.88 -10.06 -10.63
C THR A 32 2.94 -11.00 -11.39
N GLU A 33 1.84 -11.39 -10.75
CA GLU A 33 0.67 -12.00 -11.39
C GLU A 33 -0.61 -11.34 -10.87
N ILE A 34 -1.62 -11.23 -11.73
CA ILE A 34 -2.92 -10.66 -11.37
C ILE A 34 -3.90 -11.82 -11.14
N LYS A 35 -4.62 -11.79 -10.02
CA LYS A 35 -5.67 -12.76 -9.69
C LYS A 35 -6.87 -12.07 -9.06
N ASN A 36 -8.02 -12.72 -9.13
CA ASN A 36 -9.24 -12.26 -8.45
C ASN A 36 -9.17 -12.57 -6.94
N ILE A 37 -8.35 -11.80 -6.24
CA ILE A 37 -8.17 -11.82 -4.79
C ILE A 37 -8.34 -10.40 -4.24
N GLU A 38 -8.49 -10.25 -2.92
CA GLU A 38 -8.74 -8.96 -2.25
C GLU A 38 -7.50 -8.38 -1.56
N THR A 39 -6.40 -9.14 -1.50
CA THR A 39 -5.18 -8.77 -0.81
C THR A 39 -3.98 -8.87 -1.75
N ILE A 40 -2.89 -8.19 -1.42
CA ILE A 40 -1.60 -8.40 -2.06
C ILE A 40 -0.90 -9.56 -1.36
N GLN A 41 -0.39 -10.51 -2.12
CA GLN A 41 0.36 -11.64 -1.57
C GLN A 41 1.79 -11.61 -2.07
N ILE A 42 2.76 -11.59 -1.15
CA ILE A 42 4.17 -11.74 -1.44
C ILE A 42 4.60 -13.11 -0.95
N SER A 43 4.95 -13.99 -1.88
CA SER A 43 5.28 -15.38 -1.58
C SER A 43 6.69 -15.71 -2.02
N ASP A 44 7.36 -16.53 -1.23
CA ASP A 44 8.45 -17.39 -1.67
C ASP A 44 7.97 -18.85 -1.80
N GLU A 45 8.88 -19.82 -1.81
CA GLU A 45 8.52 -21.23 -1.93
C GLU A 45 7.82 -21.82 -0.70
N LYS A 46 7.92 -21.17 0.48
CA LYS A 46 7.51 -21.76 1.76
C LYS A 46 6.51 -20.91 2.52
N THR A 47 6.56 -19.60 2.33
CA THR A 47 5.86 -18.62 3.16
C THR A 47 5.19 -17.57 2.30
N THR A 48 4.06 -17.06 2.79
CA THR A 48 3.33 -15.97 2.14
C THR A 48 3.04 -14.88 3.14
N LEU A 49 3.43 -13.66 2.79
CA LEU A 49 2.99 -12.44 3.44
C LEU A 49 1.75 -11.93 2.70
N THR A 50 0.62 -11.89 3.39
CA THR A 50 -0.62 -11.28 2.90
C THR A 50 -0.68 -9.85 3.42
N ILE A 51 -1.05 -8.90 2.55
CA ILE A 51 -1.05 -7.47 2.83
C ILE A 51 -2.37 -6.90 2.36
N SER A 52 -3.02 -6.06 3.17
CA SER A 52 -4.26 -5.38 2.80
C SER A 52 -4.07 -4.50 1.57
N ASP A 53 -5.12 -4.35 0.76
CA ASP A 53 -5.10 -3.61 -0.50
C ASP A 53 -6.25 -2.60 -0.58
N VAL A 54 -6.38 -1.80 0.47
CA VAL A 54 -7.56 -0.96 0.72
C VAL A 54 -7.61 0.23 -0.24
N PHE A 55 -6.49 0.93 -0.43
CA PHE A 55 -6.41 2.13 -1.24
C PHE A 55 -6.77 1.84 -2.69
N PHE A 56 -6.13 0.85 -3.32
CA PHE A 56 -6.34 0.59 -4.74
C PHE A 56 -7.74 0.02 -5.02
N GLN A 57 -8.33 -0.72 -4.07
CA GLN A 57 -9.73 -1.14 -4.18
C GLN A 57 -10.70 0.05 -4.16
N GLN A 58 -10.52 0.99 -3.24
CA GLN A 58 -11.33 2.22 -3.19
C GLN A 58 -11.09 3.08 -4.44
N ALA A 59 -9.82 3.32 -4.79
CA ALA A 59 -9.42 4.18 -5.90
C ALA A 59 -9.82 3.61 -7.27
N ALA A 60 -10.01 2.28 -7.40
CA ALA A 60 -10.50 1.67 -8.63
C ALA A 60 -11.89 2.17 -9.04
N THR A 61 -12.72 2.55 -8.06
CA THR A 61 -14.08 3.07 -8.29
C THR A 61 -14.21 4.56 -7.97
N HIS A 62 -13.34 5.10 -7.11
CA HIS A 62 -13.42 6.46 -6.57
C HIS A 62 -12.14 7.26 -6.82
N TRP A 63 -11.52 7.12 -8.00
CA TRP A 63 -10.27 7.79 -8.33
C TRP A 63 -10.35 9.32 -8.14
N LEU A 64 -9.46 9.85 -7.30
CA LEU A 64 -9.40 11.24 -6.85
C LEU A 64 -10.71 11.77 -6.21
N GLN A 65 -11.56 10.88 -5.70
CA GLN A 65 -12.75 11.23 -4.94
C GLN A 65 -12.53 11.04 -3.42
N PRO A 66 -13.30 11.73 -2.58
CA PRO A 66 -13.18 11.65 -1.12
C PRO A 66 -13.19 10.23 -0.54
N GLU A 67 -13.91 9.30 -1.17
CA GLU A 67 -14.06 7.91 -0.74
C GLU A 67 -12.77 7.09 -0.91
N SER A 68 -11.78 7.61 -1.64
CA SER A 68 -10.44 7.01 -1.78
C SER A 68 -9.37 7.72 -0.94
N LEU A 69 -9.76 8.70 -0.11
CA LEU A 69 -8.86 9.39 0.81
C LEU A 69 -8.88 8.70 2.17
N PRO A 70 -7.74 8.71 2.90
CA PRO A 70 -7.71 8.13 4.24
C PRO A 70 -8.66 8.88 5.18
N PRO A 71 -9.34 8.18 6.09
CA PRO A 71 -10.21 8.81 7.08
C PRO A 71 -9.38 9.70 8.01
N LEU A 72 -9.95 10.82 8.44
CA LEU A 72 -9.30 11.74 9.39
C LEU A 72 -10.16 11.91 10.65
N PRO A 73 -9.56 11.94 11.85
CA PRO A 73 -8.12 11.78 12.13
C PRO A 73 -7.63 10.34 11.90
N LEU A 74 -6.32 10.19 11.60
CA LEU A 74 -5.73 8.86 11.41
C LEU A 74 -5.76 8.05 12.70
N THR A 75 -6.08 6.77 12.56
CA THR A 75 -5.87 5.77 13.62
C THR A 75 -4.37 5.58 13.85
N HIS A 76 -4.02 5.06 15.02
CA HIS A 76 -2.63 4.82 15.40
C HIS A 76 -2.48 3.38 15.86
N TRP A 77 -1.48 2.70 15.29
CA TRP A 77 -1.07 1.38 15.71
C TRP A 77 -0.03 1.48 16.81
N ASN A 78 -0.26 0.79 17.93
CA ASN A 78 0.74 0.60 18.98
C ASN A 78 1.55 -0.68 18.72
N VAL A 79 2.65 -0.56 17.96
CA VAL A 79 3.46 -1.68 17.47
C VAL A 79 3.97 -2.59 18.59
N SER A 80 4.22 -2.06 19.79
CA SER A 80 4.71 -2.85 20.91
C SER A 80 3.72 -3.88 21.45
N GLU A 81 2.42 -3.74 21.14
CA GLU A 81 1.39 -4.71 21.53
C GLU A 81 1.45 -5.98 20.68
N ASP A 82 1.83 -5.85 19.40
CA ASP A 82 1.90 -6.97 18.46
C ASP A 82 3.32 -7.50 18.26
N ILE A 83 4.34 -6.67 18.45
CA ILE A 83 5.74 -7.04 18.22
C ILE A 83 6.62 -6.67 19.43
N ALA A 84 6.74 -7.63 20.35
CA ALA A 84 7.38 -7.41 21.66
C ALA A 84 8.90 -7.14 21.63
N ALA A 85 9.60 -7.46 20.54
CA ALA A 85 11.06 -7.46 20.48
C ALA A 85 11.63 -6.51 19.40
N VAL A 86 11.02 -5.34 19.19
CA VAL A 86 11.48 -4.36 18.18
C VAL A 86 12.10 -3.13 18.86
N ASN A 87 13.26 -2.69 18.34
CA ASN A 87 13.83 -1.39 18.69
C ASN A 87 13.06 -0.28 17.99
N LEU A 88 12.13 0.33 18.70
CA LEU A 88 11.25 1.37 18.18
C LEU A 88 11.70 2.76 18.68
N VAL A 89 11.74 3.73 17.77
CA VAL A 89 11.90 5.15 18.14
C VAL A 89 10.59 5.69 18.75
N SER A 90 9.45 5.20 18.26
CA SER A 90 8.11 5.42 18.79
C SER A 90 7.32 4.13 18.63
N SER A 91 6.53 3.73 19.64
CA SER A 91 5.63 2.59 19.53
C SER A 91 4.32 2.93 18.82
N SER A 92 3.98 4.23 18.71
CA SER A 92 2.78 4.69 18.03
C SER A 92 3.11 5.09 16.59
N VAL A 93 2.45 4.45 15.63
CA VAL A 93 2.60 4.68 14.19
C VAL A 93 1.23 5.08 13.61
N PRO A 94 1.11 6.22 12.91
CA PRO A 94 -0.13 6.59 12.25
C PRO A 94 -0.42 5.64 11.09
N VAL A 95 -1.68 5.22 10.97
CA VAL A 95 -2.14 4.29 9.93
C VAL A 95 -2.93 5.06 8.89
N ILE A 96 -2.51 4.97 7.63
CA ILE A 96 -3.16 5.66 6.50
C ILE A 96 -4.31 4.82 5.95
N PHE A 97 -4.07 3.53 5.72
CA PHE A 97 -5.06 2.57 5.22
C PHE A 97 -4.84 1.21 5.88
N ASP A 98 -5.92 0.58 6.36
CA ASP A 98 -5.92 -0.70 7.08
C ASP A 98 -7.18 -1.56 6.85
N ASP A 99 -7.13 -2.82 7.27
CA ASP A 99 -8.27 -3.76 7.35
C ASP A 99 -8.62 -4.18 8.80
N ASP A 100 -8.48 -3.23 9.74
CA ASP A 100 -8.74 -3.32 11.19
C ASP A 100 -7.75 -4.15 12.03
N ILE A 101 -7.17 -5.25 11.52
CA ILE A 101 -6.25 -6.11 12.30
C ILE A 101 -4.82 -6.04 11.77
N TYR A 102 -3.94 -5.36 12.51
CA TYR A 102 -2.61 -5.02 12.00
C TYR A 102 -1.68 -6.20 11.74
N LEU A 103 -1.66 -7.22 12.60
CA LEU A 103 -0.76 -8.36 12.42
C LEU A 103 -1.37 -9.66 12.91
N ILE A 104 -1.46 -10.66 12.02
CA ILE A 104 -1.93 -12.01 12.37
C ILE A 104 -0.92 -13.02 11.84
N SER A 105 -0.49 -13.95 12.71
CA SER A 105 0.31 -15.11 12.30
C SER A 105 -0.58 -16.28 11.96
N HIS A 106 -0.22 -17.02 10.90
CA HIS A 106 -0.87 -18.28 10.53
C HIS A 106 0.18 -19.30 10.06
N ASP A 107 -0.20 -20.56 9.88
CA ASP A 107 0.74 -21.69 9.73
C ASP A 107 1.84 -21.48 8.67
N ASN A 108 1.50 -20.84 7.55
CA ASN A 108 2.41 -20.61 6.42
C ASN A 108 2.73 -19.13 6.16
N GLY A 109 2.61 -18.24 7.16
CA GLY A 109 2.92 -16.83 6.94
C GLY A 109 2.32 -15.84 7.92
N LEU A 110 2.22 -14.60 7.43
CA LEU A 110 1.74 -13.45 8.18
C LEU A 110 0.71 -12.71 7.34
N HIS A 111 -0.32 -12.21 7.99
CA HIS A 111 -1.20 -11.18 7.45
C HIS A 111 -0.84 -9.85 8.09
N LEU A 112 -0.48 -8.88 7.25
CA LEU A 112 -0.24 -7.49 7.61
C LEU A 112 -1.48 -6.69 7.20
N GLY A 113 -2.27 -6.27 8.19
CA GLY A 113 -3.50 -5.51 8.00
C GLY A 113 -3.30 -4.05 7.58
N LEU A 114 -2.09 -3.68 7.20
CA LEU A 114 -1.73 -2.34 6.76
C LEU A 114 -1.53 -2.35 5.25
N ASP A 115 -2.18 -1.43 4.56
CA ASP A 115 -1.95 -1.26 3.12
C ASP A 115 -0.71 -0.38 2.89
N ILE A 116 0.46 -1.01 2.99
CA ILE A 116 1.75 -0.32 2.85
C ILE A 116 1.97 0.21 1.43
N PHE A 117 1.44 -0.47 0.41
CA PHE A 117 1.63 -0.09 -0.98
C PHE A 117 0.71 1.07 -1.36
N GLY A 118 -0.55 1.00 -0.97
CA GLY A 118 -1.51 2.08 -1.09
C GLY A 118 -1.09 3.32 -0.33
N SER A 119 -0.65 3.17 0.92
CA SER A 119 -0.15 4.26 1.76
C SER A 119 1.06 4.96 1.13
N ALA A 120 2.04 4.18 0.66
CA ALA A 120 3.22 4.74 0.01
C ALA A 120 2.89 5.40 -1.34
N PHE A 121 2.03 4.78 -2.15
CA PHE A 121 1.57 5.37 -3.41
C PHE A 121 0.88 6.71 -3.16
N PHE A 122 -0.06 6.75 -2.21
CA PHE A 122 -0.78 7.95 -1.81
C PHE A 122 0.17 9.09 -1.45
N MET A 123 1.16 8.81 -0.60
CA MET A 123 2.15 9.80 -0.15
C MET A 123 3.07 10.26 -1.29
N LEU A 124 3.64 9.32 -2.05
CA LEU A 124 4.66 9.63 -3.07
C LEU A 124 4.08 10.33 -4.30
N THR A 125 2.87 9.97 -4.71
CA THR A 125 2.19 10.60 -5.85
C THR A 125 1.48 11.89 -5.46
N ARG A 126 1.47 12.24 -4.17
CA ARG A 126 0.68 13.34 -3.60
C ARG A 126 -0.78 13.23 -4.01
N TYR A 127 -1.31 12.01 -3.95
CA TYR A 127 -2.66 11.66 -4.39
C TYR A 127 -3.68 12.54 -3.67
N LYS A 128 -4.19 13.55 -4.37
CA LYS A 128 -5.15 14.49 -3.83
C LYS A 128 -6.12 14.91 -4.90
N ARG A 129 -7.38 15.05 -4.53
CA ARG A 129 -8.36 15.78 -5.31
C ARG A 129 -7.92 17.24 -5.45
N GLN A 130 -7.90 17.79 -6.65
CA GLN A 130 -7.92 19.24 -6.80
C GLN A 130 -9.33 19.73 -6.45
N SER A 131 -9.52 20.25 -5.24
CA SER A 131 -10.63 21.19 -5.01
C SER A 131 -10.27 22.50 -5.69
N ASN A 132 -11.13 22.98 -6.60
CA ASN A 132 -11.05 24.33 -7.16
C ASN A 132 -10.84 25.36 -6.05
N LEU A 133 -9.60 25.85 -5.94
CA LEU A 133 -9.28 27.12 -5.33
C LEU A 133 -8.12 27.67 -6.15
N ASN A 134 -8.30 28.87 -6.72
CA ASN A 134 -7.34 29.61 -7.53
C ASN A 134 -5.86 29.34 -7.15
N VAL A 135 -5.22 28.40 -7.82
CA VAL A 135 -3.76 28.30 -7.83
C VAL A 135 -3.34 28.19 -9.28
N MET A 136 -2.93 29.34 -9.81
CA MET A 136 -2.15 29.45 -11.02
C MET A 136 -0.98 28.46 -10.97
N HIS A 137 -0.81 27.74 -12.09
CA HIS A 137 0.42 27.11 -12.55
C HIS A 137 1.22 26.29 -11.53
N THR A 138 0.90 25.00 -11.42
CA THR A 138 1.97 23.97 -11.40
C THR A 138 1.46 22.68 -12.00
N THR A 139 1.66 22.50 -13.31
CA THR A 139 1.46 21.22 -13.99
C THR A 139 2.55 20.27 -13.51
N VAL A 140 2.21 19.27 -12.69
CA VAL A 140 3.08 18.12 -12.46
C VAL A 140 2.80 17.13 -13.57
N PHE A 141 3.74 17.03 -14.52
CA PHE A 141 3.77 15.97 -15.51
C PHE A 141 4.05 14.64 -14.78
N LEU A 142 3.08 13.72 -14.80
CA LEU A 142 3.42 12.30 -14.75
C LEU A 142 4.12 11.97 -16.08
N PRO A 143 5.27 11.28 -16.08
CA PRO A 143 5.83 10.80 -17.34
C PRO A 143 4.83 9.82 -17.99
N PRO A 144 4.67 9.85 -19.32
CA PRO A 144 3.84 8.87 -20.00
C PRO A 144 4.44 7.48 -19.75
N LEU A 145 3.63 6.61 -19.16
CA LEU A 145 3.93 5.19 -19.09
C LEU A 145 3.90 4.66 -20.53
N LEU A 146 5.07 4.26 -21.03
CA LEU A 146 5.25 3.50 -22.28
C LEU A 146 4.83 2.05 -22.07
#